data_AF-A0A7J8ESQ6-F1
#
_entry.id   AF-A0A7J8ESQ6-F1
#
_cell.length_a   1.000
_cell.length_b   1.000
_cell.length_c   1.000
_cell.angle_alpha   90.00
_cell.angle_beta   90.00
_cell.angle_gamma   90.00
#
_symmetry.space_group_name_H-M   'P 1'
#
loop_
_entity.id
_entity.type
_entity.pdbx_description
1 polymer ?
#
loop_
_entity_poly.entity_id
_entity_poly.type
_entity_poly.pdbx_seq_one_letter_code
_entity_poly.pdbx_strand_id
1 'polypeptide(L)'
;MPEGDLVYVNYARTEDFFKLEREMGIICTGKIVIARYGKIFRGNKVNNAVSAGAIGIILYSDPADYSAPDVQSYPEGWNLPGTAAQRGNVLNLNGAGDPLTPGYPAKEYTFRLDVEEGVGMPQIPVHPIGYNDAEILLRHMGGAASPDDSWKGSLNVDYNIGPGFIGHDSFRKVKMHVHNTNKITRIYNVIGTIRGSVEPGESENF
;
A
#
# COMPACT_ATOMS: atom_id res chain seq x y z
N MET A 1 -14.71 11.15 2.57
CA MET A 1 -14.57 9.71 2.87
C MET A 1 -15.15 8.95 1.69
N PRO A 2 -14.36 8.19 0.94
CA PRO A 2 -14.86 7.48 -0.22
C PRO A 2 -15.72 6.29 0.21
N GLU A 3 -16.75 6.03 -0.58
CA GLU A 3 -17.63 4.87 -0.48
C GLU A 3 -17.83 4.34 -1.91
N GLY A 4 -17.71 3.03 -2.10
CA GLY A 4 -17.78 2.45 -3.43
C GLY A 4 -17.71 0.94 -3.44
N ASP A 5 -17.89 0.39 -4.64
CA ASP A 5 -17.66 -1.03 -4.90
C ASP A 5 -16.18 -1.37 -4.74
N LEU A 6 -15.94 -2.58 -4.22
CA LEU A 6 -14.61 -3.13 -4.03
C LEU A 6 -14.14 -3.82 -5.32
N VAL A 7 -12.88 -3.64 -5.69
CA VAL A 7 -12.21 -4.37 -6.78
C VAL A 7 -10.91 -4.96 -6.26
N TYR A 8 -10.68 -6.25 -6.44
CA TYR A 8 -9.41 -6.90 -6.10
C TYR A 8 -8.42 -6.74 -7.25
N VAL A 9 -7.24 -6.18 -6.94
CA VAL A 9 -6.25 -5.77 -7.96
C VAL A 9 -4.90 -6.47 -7.81
N ASN A 10 -4.89 -7.70 -7.27
CA ASN A 10 -3.67 -8.49 -7.06
C ASN A 10 -2.61 -7.71 -6.26
N TYR A 11 -1.42 -7.53 -6.82
CA TYR A 11 -0.33 -6.76 -6.21
C TYR A 11 -0.34 -5.27 -6.62
N ALA A 12 -1.37 -4.78 -7.31
CA ALA A 12 -1.48 -3.39 -7.80
C ALA A 12 -0.27 -2.95 -8.65
N ARG A 13 0.34 -3.87 -9.38
CA ARG A 13 1.40 -3.57 -10.34
C ARG A 13 0.82 -2.96 -11.61
N THR A 14 1.66 -2.34 -12.42
CA THR A 14 1.23 -1.74 -13.68
C THR A 14 0.56 -2.77 -14.59
N GLU A 15 1.13 -3.98 -14.66
CA GLU A 15 0.57 -5.11 -15.40
C GLU A 15 -0.75 -5.62 -14.84
N ASP A 16 -0.97 -5.53 -13.52
CA ASP A 16 -2.23 -5.96 -12.91
C ASP A 16 -3.38 -5.03 -13.35
N PHE A 17 -3.14 -3.71 -13.37
CA PHE A 17 -4.12 -2.74 -13.86
C PHE A 17 -4.34 -2.83 -15.38
N PHE A 18 -3.28 -3.04 -16.17
CA PHE A 18 -3.44 -3.27 -17.60
C PHE A 18 -4.26 -4.51 -17.92
N LYS A 19 -4.06 -5.60 -17.15
CA LYS A 19 -4.86 -6.82 -17.29
C LYS A 19 -6.34 -6.56 -16.98
N LEU A 20 -6.63 -5.85 -15.89
CA LEU A 20 -8.00 -5.49 -15.53
C LEU A 20 -8.69 -4.66 -16.62
N GLU A 21 -8.03 -3.61 -17.09
CA GLU A 21 -8.63 -2.70 -18.06
C GLU A 21 -8.76 -3.33 -19.46
N ARG A 22 -7.68 -3.93 -19.97
CA ARG A 22 -7.55 -4.32 -21.38
C ARG A 22 -8.03 -5.73 -21.67
N GLU A 23 -7.87 -6.65 -20.72
CA GLU A 23 -8.22 -8.06 -20.92
C GLU A 23 -9.55 -8.42 -20.24
N MET A 24 -9.85 -7.81 -19.08
CA MET A 24 -11.04 -8.15 -18.30
C MET A 24 -12.18 -7.12 -18.44
N GLY A 25 -11.91 -5.94 -19.00
CA GLY A 25 -12.90 -4.86 -19.10
C GLY A 25 -13.35 -4.29 -17.75
N ILE A 26 -12.53 -4.43 -16.71
CA ILE A 26 -12.81 -3.95 -15.35
C ILE A 26 -12.31 -2.52 -15.18
N ILE A 27 -13.24 -1.61 -14.85
CA ILE A 27 -12.96 -0.18 -14.66
C ILE A 27 -12.82 0.12 -13.17
N CYS A 28 -11.63 0.57 -12.76
CA CYS A 28 -11.34 0.96 -11.36
C CYS A 28 -11.78 2.39 -11.01
N THR A 29 -12.17 3.20 -12.01
CA THR A 29 -12.64 4.57 -11.81
C THR A 29 -13.82 4.63 -10.84
N GLY A 30 -13.67 5.43 -9.77
CA GLY A 30 -14.70 5.59 -8.75
C GLY A 30 -14.87 4.36 -7.85
N LYS A 31 -13.92 3.42 -7.83
CA LYS A 31 -13.96 2.21 -7.00
C LYS A 31 -12.93 2.28 -5.88
N ILE A 32 -13.20 1.54 -4.81
CA ILE A 32 -12.17 1.24 -3.81
C ILE A 32 -11.47 -0.03 -4.28
N VAL A 33 -10.14 0.00 -4.35
CA VAL A 33 -9.37 -1.18 -4.73
C VAL A 33 -8.77 -1.83 -3.48
N ILE A 34 -8.67 -3.16 -3.47
CA ILE A 34 -7.95 -3.92 -2.46
C ILE A 34 -6.80 -4.67 -3.11
N ALA A 35 -5.60 -4.50 -2.56
CA ALA A 35 -4.38 -5.09 -3.09
C ALA A 35 -3.58 -5.77 -1.98
N ARG A 36 -2.96 -6.90 -2.31
CA ARG A 36 -2.00 -7.53 -1.39
C ARG A 36 -0.63 -6.85 -1.45
N TYR A 37 0.04 -6.81 -0.31
CA TYR A 37 1.44 -6.41 -0.22
C TYR A 37 2.36 -7.39 -0.98
N GLY A 38 3.59 -6.96 -1.29
CA GLY A 38 4.58 -7.76 -2.03
C GLY A 38 4.85 -7.25 -3.45
N LYS A 39 5.87 -7.82 -4.10
CA LYS A 39 6.37 -7.55 -5.47
C LYS A 39 6.92 -6.15 -5.75
N ILE A 40 6.17 -5.09 -5.43
CA ILE A 40 6.55 -3.69 -5.64
C ILE A 40 6.39 -2.88 -4.36
N PHE A 41 7.09 -1.75 -4.27
CA PHE A 41 6.96 -0.82 -3.16
C PHE A 41 5.53 -0.27 -3.05
N ARG A 42 5.02 -0.15 -1.82
CA ARG A 42 3.62 0.23 -1.56
C ARG A 42 3.23 1.62 -2.07
N GLY A 43 4.17 2.57 -2.16
CA GLY A 43 3.91 3.86 -2.80
C GLY A 43 3.60 3.72 -4.30
N ASN A 44 4.25 2.80 -5.01
CA ASN A 44 3.93 2.53 -6.43
C ASN A 44 2.55 1.90 -6.59
N LYS A 45 2.13 1.01 -5.67
CA LYS A 45 0.76 0.45 -5.66
C LYS A 45 -0.29 1.56 -5.60
N VAL A 46 -0.09 2.52 -4.69
CA VAL A 46 -0.98 3.67 -4.53
C VAL A 46 -0.96 4.56 -5.76
N ASN A 47 0.22 4.88 -6.29
CA ASN A 47 0.36 5.67 -7.51
C ASN A 47 -0.39 5.04 -8.70
N ASN A 48 -0.23 3.73 -8.89
CA ASN A 48 -0.93 2.99 -9.95
C ASN A 48 -2.44 3.00 -9.74
N ALA A 49 -2.92 2.83 -8.51
CA ALA A 49 -4.35 2.91 -8.19
C ALA A 49 -4.94 4.31 -8.46
N VAL A 50 -4.20 5.37 -8.14
CA VAL A 50 -4.58 6.75 -8.49
C VAL A 50 -4.67 6.91 -10.01
N SER A 51 -3.66 6.43 -10.76
CA SER A 51 -3.67 6.48 -12.23
C SER A 51 -4.84 5.68 -12.83
N ALA A 52 -5.27 4.60 -12.18
CA ALA A 52 -6.43 3.80 -12.58
C ALA A 52 -7.79 4.41 -12.15
N GLY A 53 -7.80 5.60 -11.54
CA GLY A 53 -9.00 6.32 -11.13
C GLY A 53 -9.67 5.80 -9.84
N ALA A 54 -8.97 4.97 -9.06
CA ALA A 54 -9.48 4.51 -7.77
C ALA A 54 -9.69 5.70 -6.81
N ILE A 55 -10.69 5.59 -5.93
CA ILE A 55 -11.00 6.62 -4.92
C ILE A 55 -10.47 6.27 -3.52
N GLY A 56 -9.85 5.10 -3.38
CA GLY A 56 -9.23 4.61 -2.16
C GLY A 56 -8.59 3.26 -2.39
N ILE A 57 -7.58 2.93 -1.58
CA ILE A 57 -6.87 1.65 -1.66
C ILE A 57 -6.68 1.01 -0.29
N ILE A 58 -7.12 -0.24 -0.18
CA ILE A 58 -6.90 -1.11 0.98
C ILE A 58 -5.69 -1.99 0.68
N LEU A 59 -4.75 -2.06 1.62
CA LEU A 59 -3.58 -2.93 1.51
C LEU A 59 -3.65 -4.03 2.58
N TYR A 60 -3.37 -5.28 2.22
CA TYR A 60 -3.35 -6.38 3.20
C TYR A 60 -2.18 -7.33 2.98
N SER A 61 -1.81 -8.06 4.03
CA SER A 61 -0.71 -9.04 4.00
C SER A 61 -1.25 -10.45 3.79
N ASP A 62 -1.40 -10.87 2.52
CA ASP A 62 -1.87 -12.23 2.20
C ASP A 62 -0.92 -13.31 2.78
N PRO A 63 -1.44 -14.37 3.41
CA PRO A 63 -0.60 -15.46 3.92
C PRO A 63 0.29 -16.12 2.85
N ALA A 64 -0.09 -16.07 1.57
CA ALA A 64 0.74 -16.56 0.46
C ALA A 64 2.12 -15.90 0.40
N ASP A 65 2.24 -14.64 0.85
CA ASP A 65 3.47 -13.85 0.81
C ASP A 65 4.08 -13.62 2.20
N TYR A 66 3.28 -13.75 3.27
CA TYR A 66 3.65 -13.34 4.64
C TYR A 66 3.53 -14.44 5.68
N SER A 67 3.32 -15.70 5.26
CA SER A 67 3.29 -16.87 6.13
C SER A 67 4.14 -18.00 5.54
N ALA A 68 5.18 -18.41 6.25
CA ALA A 68 5.96 -19.59 5.89
C ALA A 68 5.14 -20.87 6.11
N PRO A 69 5.29 -21.90 5.25
CA PRO A 69 4.60 -23.17 5.43
C PRO A 69 5.02 -23.84 6.75
N ASP A 70 4.08 -24.52 7.39
CA ASP A 70 4.30 -25.33 8.61
C ASP A 70 4.84 -24.57 9.83
N VAL A 71 4.70 -23.23 9.86
CA VAL A 71 5.13 -22.37 10.97
C VAL A 71 3.91 -21.72 11.62
N GLN A 72 3.86 -21.74 12.95
CA GLN A 72 2.80 -21.09 13.72
C GLN A 72 2.92 -19.56 13.68
N SER A 73 1.80 -18.86 13.74
CA SER A 73 1.79 -17.42 13.93
C SER A 73 2.34 -17.04 15.31
N TYR A 74 2.82 -15.82 15.44
CA TYR A 74 3.16 -15.25 16.74
C TYR A 74 1.95 -15.26 17.70
N PRO A 75 2.13 -15.59 19.00
CA PRO A 75 3.40 -15.74 19.72
C PRO A 75 4.06 -17.13 19.66
N GLU A 76 3.37 -18.17 19.20
CA GLU A 76 3.89 -19.55 19.24
C GLU A 76 4.92 -19.84 18.14
N GLY A 77 4.90 -19.07 17.05
CA GLY A 77 5.96 -19.06 16.04
C GLY A 77 6.27 -17.65 15.53
N TRP A 78 6.90 -17.57 14.36
CA TRP A 78 7.37 -16.30 13.79
C TRP A 78 6.56 -15.84 12.57
N ASN A 79 5.50 -16.57 12.21
CA ASN A 79 4.59 -16.12 11.15
C ASN A 79 3.71 -14.96 11.59
N LEU A 80 3.22 -14.22 10.60
CA LEU A 80 2.33 -13.09 10.81
C LEU A 80 0.98 -13.56 11.40
N PRO A 81 0.52 -12.98 12.53
CA PRO A 81 -0.84 -13.19 13.01
C PRO A 81 -1.88 -12.52 12.10
N GLY A 82 -3.06 -13.10 11.96
CA GLY A 82 -4.10 -12.59 11.05
C GLY A 82 -4.71 -11.25 11.41
N THR A 83 -4.52 -10.83 12.65
CA THR A 83 -4.91 -9.52 13.17
C THR A 83 -3.84 -8.45 12.95
N ALA A 84 -2.64 -8.80 12.46
CA ALA A 84 -1.55 -7.87 12.28
C ALA A 84 -1.60 -7.20 10.90
N ALA A 85 -1.51 -5.86 10.89
CA ALA A 85 -1.41 -5.05 9.68
C ALA A 85 0.00 -4.46 9.52
N GLN A 86 0.55 -4.53 8.30
CA GLN A 86 1.87 -3.99 7.99
C GLN A 86 1.81 -2.47 7.84
N ARG A 87 2.56 -1.74 8.69
CA ARG A 87 2.75 -0.29 8.56
C ARG A 87 3.80 0.03 7.48
N GLY A 88 3.73 1.25 6.95
CA GLY A 88 4.77 1.80 6.07
C GLY A 88 4.27 3.04 5.36
N ASN A 89 5.18 3.97 5.04
CA ASN A 89 4.82 5.15 4.26
C ASN A 89 4.48 4.75 2.81
N VAL A 90 3.63 5.54 2.17
CA VAL A 90 3.17 5.36 0.78
C VAL A 90 3.58 6.54 -0.10
N LEU A 91 4.60 7.31 0.32
CA LEU A 91 5.10 8.45 -0.42
C LEU A 91 5.82 7.98 -1.68
N ASN A 92 5.67 8.71 -2.78
CA ASN A 92 6.39 8.47 -4.03
C ASN A 92 7.43 9.57 -4.28
N LEU A 93 8.54 9.53 -3.51
CA LEU A 93 9.50 10.64 -3.43
C LEU A 93 10.51 10.71 -4.57
N ASN A 94 10.81 9.58 -5.24
CA ASN A 94 11.85 9.50 -6.28
C ASN A 94 13.18 10.19 -5.89
N GLY A 95 13.59 10.07 -4.62
CA GLY A 95 14.84 10.66 -4.11
C GLY A 95 14.73 12.09 -3.54
N ALA A 96 13.53 12.68 -3.46
CA ALA A 96 13.35 14.08 -3.04
C ALA A 96 13.77 14.40 -1.59
N GLY A 97 13.77 13.41 -0.68
CA GLY A 97 14.00 13.64 0.75
C GLY A 97 12.71 14.07 1.47
N ASP A 98 12.76 15.16 2.25
CA ASP A 98 11.56 15.75 2.86
C ASP A 98 10.59 16.23 1.75
N PRO A 99 9.32 15.77 1.72
CA PRO A 99 8.32 16.19 0.73
C PRO A 99 8.21 17.70 0.53
N LEU A 100 8.51 18.50 1.56
CA LEU A 100 8.32 19.95 1.53
C LEU A 100 9.60 20.73 1.20
N THR A 101 10.77 20.10 1.18
CA THR A 101 12.04 20.76 0.86
C THR A 101 12.87 19.97 -0.17
N PRO A 102 12.32 19.63 -1.35
CA PRO A 102 13.05 18.85 -2.34
C PRO A 102 14.34 19.57 -2.76
N GLY A 103 15.47 18.85 -2.66
CA GLY A 103 16.80 19.36 -3.03
C GLY A 103 17.50 20.23 -1.98
N TYR A 104 16.85 20.56 -0.86
CA TYR A 104 17.41 21.42 0.19
C TYR A 104 17.25 20.80 1.59
N PRO A 105 18.18 21.05 2.52
CA PRO A 105 18.04 20.55 3.90
C PRO A 105 16.89 21.28 4.62
N ALA A 106 16.05 20.53 5.35
CA ALA A 106 14.92 21.04 6.11
C ALA A 106 15.34 21.78 7.41
N LYS A 107 16.04 22.91 7.29
CA LYS A 107 16.41 23.79 8.41
C LYS A 107 15.21 24.63 8.87
N GLU A 108 15.37 25.33 10.00
CA GLU A 108 14.31 26.18 10.57
C GLU A 108 13.92 27.32 9.62
N TYR A 109 14.89 27.87 8.88
CA TYR A 109 14.70 28.99 7.93
C TYR A 109 14.41 28.53 6.50
N THR A 110 14.43 27.23 6.20
CA THR A 110 14.24 26.73 4.83
C THR A 110 12.80 26.96 4.39
N PHE A 111 12.63 27.50 3.18
CA PHE A 111 11.32 27.56 2.52
C PHE A 111 10.72 26.16 2.41
N ARG A 112 9.43 26.03 2.71
CA ARG A 112 8.68 24.78 2.59
C ARG A 112 7.55 24.97 1.60
N LEU A 113 7.35 23.97 0.75
CA LEU A 113 6.12 23.84 -0.03
C LEU A 113 4.91 23.75 0.91
N ASP A 114 3.74 24.14 0.41
CA ASP A 114 2.48 23.88 1.08
C ASP A 114 2.28 22.35 1.19
N VAL A 115 1.65 21.91 2.29
CA VAL A 115 1.51 20.47 2.60
C VAL A 115 0.76 19.72 1.49
N GLU A 116 -0.22 20.37 0.86
CA GLU A 116 -1.02 19.82 -0.23
C GLU A 116 -0.21 19.67 -1.53
N GLU A 117 0.86 20.45 -1.69
CA GLU A 117 1.77 20.42 -2.84
C GLU A 117 3.04 19.58 -2.59
N GLY A 118 3.10 18.92 -1.42
CA GLY A 118 4.24 18.10 -1.05
C GLY A 118 4.55 17.02 -2.09
N VAL A 119 5.85 16.82 -2.36
CA VAL A 119 6.31 15.86 -3.37
C VAL A 119 5.89 14.44 -3.00
N GLY A 120 5.24 13.74 -3.93
CA GLY A 120 4.91 12.32 -3.78
C GLY A 120 3.78 12.01 -2.80
N MET A 121 2.97 13.02 -2.43
CA MET A 121 1.84 12.85 -1.51
C MET A 121 0.68 12.06 -2.17
N PRO A 122 0.11 11.06 -1.50
CA PRO A 122 -1.01 10.28 -2.05
C PRO A 122 -2.29 11.15 -2.12
N GLN A 123 -2.99 11.08 -3.24
CA GLN A 123 -4.22 11.85 -3.50
C GLN A 123 -5.51 11.11 -3.12
N ILE A 124 -5.39 9.87 -2.64
CA ILE A 124 -6.50 9.01 -2.20
C ILE A 124 -6.18 8.43 -0.83
N PRO A 125 -7.20 8.12 0.00
CA PRO A 125 -6.98 7.45 1.27
C PRO A 125 -6.41 6.03 1.08
N VAL A 126 -5.47 5.68 1.95
CA VAL A 126 -4.81 4.37 1.99
C VAL A 126 -4.89 3.82 3.39
N HIS A 127 -5.24 2.54 3.54
CA HIS A 127 -5.25 1.91 4.86
C HIS A 127 -4.79 0.44 4.81
N PRO A 128 -3.85 0.02 5.68
CA PRO A 128 -3.48 -1.37 5.81
C PRO A 128 -4.46 -2.12 6.73
N ILE A 129 -4.76 -3.39 6.42
CA ILE A 129 -5.55 -4.29 7.25
C ILE A 129 -4.85 -5.64 7.43
N GLY A 130 -5.25 -6.39 8.46
CA GLY A 130 -4.83 -7.77 8.65
C GLY A 130 -5.52 -8.72 7.67
N TYR A 131 -5.00 -9.94 7.53
CA TYR A 131 -5.57 -10.90 6.58
C TYR A 131 -6.89 -11.51 7.04
N ASN A 132 -7.19 -11.52 8.35
CA ASN A 132 -8.51 -11.90 8.85
C ASN A 132 -9.61 -10.95 8.34
N ASP A 133 -9.33 -9.63 8.37
CA ASP A 133 -10.25 -8.61 7.88
C ASP A 133 -10.34 -8.64 6.36
N ALA A 134 -9.21 -8.88 5.68
CA ALA A 134 -9.19 -9.02 4.23
C ALA A 134 -10.02 -10.22 3.77
N GLU A 135 -9.99 -11.34 4.49
CA GLU A 135 -10.83 -12.51 4.20
C GLU A 135 -12.31 -12.15 4.24
N ILE A 136 -12.77 -11.37 5.22
CA ILE A 136 -14.16 -10.93 5.33
C ILE A 136 -14.57 -10.10 4.11
N LEU A 137 -13.71 -9.18 3.67
CA LEU A 137 -13.97 -8.36 2.48
C LEU A 137 -13.94 -9.19 1.19
N LEU A 138 -13.01 -10.13 1.07
CA LEU A 138 -12.81 -10.90 -0.16
C LEU A 138 -13.79 -12.07 -0.32
N ARG A 139 -14.37 -12.58 0.78
CA ARG A 139 -15.24 -13.77 0.79
C ARG A 139 -16.48 -13.66 -0.10
N HIS A 140 -17.10 -12.49 -0.14
CA HIS A 140 -18.34 -12.27 -0.90
C HIS A 140 -18.12 -11.42 -2.15
N MET A 141 -16.87 -11.28 -2.60
CA MET A 141 -16.54 -10.58 -3.84
C MET A 141 -17.29 -11.24 -5.01
N GLY A 142 -18.06 -10.42 -5.72
CA GLY A 142 -18.73 -10.82 -6.94
C GLY A 142 -17.86 -10.63 -8.17
N GLY A 143 -18.51 -10.53 -9.33
CA GLY A 143 -17.83 -10.27 -10.59
C GLY A 143 -17.06 -11.48 -11.14
N ALA A 144 -16.09 -11.21 -12.00
CA ALA A 144 -15.33 -12.25 -12.69
C ALA A 144 -14.41 -13.01 -11.72
N ALA A 145 -14.22 -14.31 -11.97
CA ALA A 145 -13.21 -15.10 -11.28
C ALA A 145 -11.79 -14.54 -11.53
N SER A 146 -10.86 -14.87 -10.63
CA SER A 146 -9.44 -14.54 -10.82
C SER A 146 -8.95 -15.03 -12.20
N PRO A 147 -8.20 -14.21 -12.97
CA PRO A 147 -7.85 -14.56 -14.35
C PRO A 147 -6.90 -15.75 -14.47
N ASP A 148 -6.05 -15.98 -13.45
CA ASP A 148 -5.12 -17.11 -13.38
C ASP A 148 -4.67 -17.33 -11.92
N ASP A 149 -3.95 -18.42 -11.65
CA ASP A 149 -3.53 -18.80 -10.30
C ASP A 149 -2.56 -17.80 -9.66
N SER A 150 -1.89 -16.94 -10.44
CA SER A 150 -1.01 -15.90 -9.89
C SER A 150 -1.78 -14.76 -9.22
N TRP A 151 -3.11 -14.72 -9.36
CA TRP A 151 -3.99 -13.77 -8.67
C TRP A 151 -4.55 -14.34 -7.37
N LYS A 152 -4.48 -15.65 -7.17
CA LYS A 152 -4.93 -16.30 -5.94
C LYS A 152 -3.85 -16.19 -4.87
N GLY A 153 -4.29 -16.00 -3.63
CA GLY A 153 -3.44 -16.10 -2.45
C GLY A 153 -3.76 -17.36 -1.65
N SER A 154 -3.55 -17.30 -0.34
CA SER A 154 -3.75 -18.44 0.56
C SER A 154 -4.88 -18.24 1.58
N LEU A 155 -5.75 -17.26 1.35
CA LEU A 155 -7.01 -17.13 2.08
C LEU A 155 -8.05 -18.13 1.55
N ASN A 156 -8.98 -18.52 2.42
CA ASN A 156 -10.08 -19.40 2.08
C ASN A 156 -11.23 -18.65 1.37
N VAL A 157 -10.93 -18.05 0.22
CA VAL A 157 -11.84 -17.25 -0.62
C VAL A 157 -11.57 -17.49 -2.10
N ASP A 158 -12.51 -17.15 -2.97
CA ASP A 158 -12.40 -17.41 -4.42
C ASP A 158 -11.49 -16.42 -5.17
N TYR A 159 -11.12 -15.30 -4.53
CA TYR A 159 -10.37 -14.20 -5.14
C TYR A 159 -11.04 -13.63 -6.41
N ASN A 160 -12.37 -13.56 -6.41
CA ASN A 160 -13.10 -12.86 -7.47
C ASN A 160 -12.71 -11.38 -7.52
N ILE A 161 -12.70 -10.82 -8.72
CA ILE A 161 -12.17 -9.49 -9.00
C ILE A 161 -13.14 -8.38 -8.57
N GLY A 162 -14.44 -8.65 -8.52
CA GLY A 162 -15.47 -7.61 -8.45
C GLY A 162 -15.81 -7.05 -9.85
N PRO A 163 -16.42 -5.86 -9.95
CA PRO A 163 -16.70 -4.93 -8.85
C PRO A 163 -17.87 -5.37 -7.95
N GLY A 164 -17.73 -5.07 -6.66
CA GLY A 164 -18.80 -5.23 -5.68
C GLY A 164 -18.98 -6.66 -5.17
N PHE A 165 -20.02 -6.87 -4.37
CA PHE A 165 -20.33 -8.15 -3.75
C PHE A 165 -21.43 -8.91 -4.52
N ILE A 166 -21.57 -10.20 -4.25
CA ILE A 166 -22.60 -11.06 -4.84
C ILE A 166 -23.61 -11.55 -3.78
N GLY A 167 -24.75 -12.07 -4.25
CA GLY A 167 -25.77 -12.68 -3.40
C GLY A 167 -26.51 -11.64 -2.55
N HIS A 168 -26.74 -11.99 -1.29
CA HIS A 168 -27.43 -11.11 -0.34
C HIS A 168 -26.66 -9.82 -0.06
N ASP A 169 -25.35 -9.77 -0.32
CA ASP A 169 -24.52 -8.60 -0.05
C ASP A 169 -24.33 -7.68 -1.25
N SER A 170 -24.97 -7.95 -2.39
CA SER A 170 -24.80 -7.19 -3.65
C SER A 170 -25.11 -5.70 -3.56
N PHE A 171 -25.92 -5.27 -2.60
CA PHE A 171 -26.22 -3.86 -2.35
C PHE A 171 -25.18 -3.16 -1.45
N ARG A 172 -24.30 -3.91 -0.78
CA ARG A 172 -23.32 -3.36 0.14
C ARG A 172 -22.17 -2.70 -0.62
N LYS A 173 -21.59 -1.68 0.01
CA LYS A 173 -20.40 -0.96 -0.46
C LYS A 173 -19.35 -0.94 0.64
N VAL A 174 -18.11 -0.70 0.26
CA VAL A 174 -17.01 -0.46 1.21
C VAL A 174 -16.88 1.04 1.43
N LYS A 175 -16.55 1.43 2.66
CA LYS A 175 -16.33 2.83 3.04
C LYS A 175 -15.03 2.96 3.81
N MET A 176 -14.19 3.92 3.42
CA MET A 176 -12.92 4.17 4.10
C MET A 176 -13.00 5.44 4.95
N HIS A 177 -12.66 5.29 6.24
CA HIS A 177 -12.59 6.37 7.22
C HIS A 177 -11.12 6.59 7.60
N VAL A 178 -10.43 7.52 6.92
CA VAL A 178 -9.02 7.83 7.16
C VAL A 178 -8.86 9.29 7.55
N HIS A 179 -8.31 9.55 8.73
CA HIS A 179 -8.18 10.87 9.35
C HIS A 179 -6.73 11.15 9.79
N ASN A 180 -5.74 10.59 9.08
CA ASN A 180 -4.34 10.84 9.36
C ASN A 180 -4.01 12.31 9.11
N THR A 181 -3.19 12.91 9.98
CA THR A 181 -2.75 14.30 9.87
C THR A 181 -1.26 14.38 9.58
N ASN A 182 -0.89 15.15 8.55
CA ASN A 182 0.51 15.46 8.28
C ASN A 182 0.95 16.60 9.19
N LYS A 183 2.13 16.46 9.81
CA LYS A 183 2.67 17.48 10.72
C LYS A 183 4.18 17.58 10.56
N ILE A 184 4.68 18.79 10.36
CA ILE A 184 6.12 19.08 10.43
C ILE A 184 6.61 18.70 11.82
N THR A 185 7.54 17.76 11.88
CA THR A 185 8.03 17.16 13.12
C THR A 185 9.55 17.18 13.12
N ARG A 186 10.15 17.59 14.24
CA ARG A 186 11.60 17.63 14.39
C ARG A 186 12.14 16.20 14.46
N ILE A 187 13.07 15.88 13.57
CA ILE A 187 13.84 14.62 13.57
C ILE A 187 15.27 14.89 14.02
N TYR A 188 15.91 13.91 14.65
CA TYR A 188 17.26 14.03 15.17
C TYR A 188 18.13 12.88 14.66
N ASN A 189 19.16 13.21 13.89
CA ASN A 189 20.20 12.25 13.52
C ASN A 189 21.33 12.32 14.55
N VAL A 190 21.91 11.18 14.90
CA VAL A 190 23.15 11.10 15.68
C VAL A 190 24.28 10.78 14.71
N ILE A 191 25.30 11.63 14.68
CA ILE A 191 26.47 11.47 13.80
C ILE A 191 27.69 11.28 14.70
N GLY A 192 28.30 10.09 14.65
CA GLY A 192 29.55 9.77 15.32
C GLY A 192 30.70 9.71 14.32
N THR A 193 31.88 10.18 14.70
CA THR A 193 33.08 10.17 13.85
C THR A 193 34.29 9.67 14.62
N ILE A 194 35.08 8.79 13.99
CA ILE A 194 36.43 8.43 14.42
C ILE A 194 37.37 8.94 13.34
N ARG A 195 38.24 9.89 13.70
CA ARG A 195 39.13 10.55 12.74
C ARG A 195 40.22 9.59 12.28
N GLY A 196 40.34 9.39 10.96
CA GLY A 196 41.44 8.63 10.37
C GLY A 196 42.81 9.25 10.70
N SER A 197 43.80 8.42 10.99
CA SER A 197 45.15 8.90 11.32
C SER A 197 45.97 9.28 10.09
N VAL A 198 45.65 8.74 8.92
CA VAL A 198 46.38 8.97 7.65
C VAL A 198 45.59 9.92 6.74
N GLU A 199 44.33 9.59 6.44
CA GLU A 199 43.45 10.35 5.55
C GLU A 199 42.20 10.87 6.29
N PRO A 200 42.35 11.81 7.24
CA PRO A 200 41.22 12.31 8.06
C PRO A 200 40.15 13.06 7.28
N GLY A 201 40.42 13.43 6.02
CA GLY A 201 39.49 14.13 5.13
C GLY A 201 38.71 13.21 4.22
N GLU A 202 39.03 11.91 4.21
CA GLU A 202 38.33 10.93 3.39
C GLU A 202 37.29 10.18 4.22
N SER A 203 36.10 10.03 3.64
CA SER A 203 35.05 9.17 4.14
C SER A 203 34.77 8.11 3.09
N GLU A 204 35.22 6.89 3.32
CA GLU A 204 34.82 5.75 2.50
C GLU A 204 33.41 5.31 2.90
N ASN A 205 32.54 5.15 1.90
CA ASN A 205 31.25 4.51 2.10
C ASN A 205 31.46 3.00 1.98
N PHE A 206 31.39 2.28 3.10
CA PHE A 206 31.33 0.81 3.13
C PHE A 206 29.92 0.30 2.84
#